data_AF-A0A7W1KZS2-F1
#
_entry.id   AF-A0A7W1KZS2-F1
#
_cell.length_a   1.000
_cell.length_b   1.000
_cell.length_c   1.000
_cell.angle_alpha   90.00
_cell.angle_beta   90.00
_cell.angle_gamma   90.00
#
_symmetry.space_group_name_H-M   'P 1'
#
loop_
_entity.id
_entity.type
_entity.pdbx_description
1 polymer ?
#
loop_
_entity_poly.entity_id
_entity_poly.type
_entity_poly.pdbx_seq_one_letter_code
_entity_poly.pdbx_strand_id
1 'polypeptide(L)'
;MSLLLQPPSVKKGSGAYTVRLYDQIEEVDAAEWDSIISPDDLQATHRFIKTCQSAEVENVLYRHLMIYEGDRLVSVASLSLIKVSLDLLSSGVTRAVIRLARSLRPNFLRIPLLLCGLPVSFGNSCIRFREGADSNQILEMITGVMNL
;
A
#
# COMPACT_ATOMS: atom_id res chain seq x y z
N MET A 1 7.84 5.94 15.29
CA MET A 1 9.27 5.58 15.16
C MET A 1 9.42 5.08 13.74
N SER A 2 9.63 6.00 12.80
CA SER A 2 9.66 5.72 11.36
C SER A 2 10.83 4.79 11.07
N LEU A 3 10.52 3.55 10.72
CA LEU A 3 11.52 2.64 10.19
C LEU A 3 11.87 3.17 8.78
N LEU A 4 12.98 3.90 8.69
CA LEU A 4 13.76 4.00 7.46
C LEU A 4 14.29 2.59 7.15
N LEU A 5 13.39 1.69 6.71
CA LEU A 5 13.81 0.50 6.00
C LEU A 5 14.49 1.03 4.75
N GLN A 6 15.82 0.93 4.72
CA GLN A 6 16.54 1.15 3.49
C GLN A 6 15.93 0.16 2.48
N PRO A 7 15.27 0.64 1.41
CA PRO A 7 14.85 -0.25 0.35
C PRO A 7 16.10 -0.98 -0.17
N PRO A 8 15.97 -2.19 -0.74
CA PRO A 8 17.06 -2.80 -1.48
C PRO A 8 17.63 -1.75 -2.45
N SER A 9 18.92 -1.46 -2.33
CA SER A 9 19.60 -0.46 -3.17
C SER A 9 19.69 -1.01 -4.59
N VAL A 10 18.65 -0.77 -5.39
CA VAL A 10 18.64 -1.11 -6.82
C VAL A 10 19.39 0.00 -7.56
N LYS A 11 20.70 -0.16 -7.73
CA LYS A 11 21.50 0.68 -8.65
C LYS A 11 21.43 0.12 -10.06
N LYS A 12 20.65 0.76 -10.94
CA LYS A 12 20.84 0.66 -12.40
C LYS A 12 20.18 1.85 -13.10
N GLY A 13 20.98 2.65 -13.81
CA GLY A 13 20.54 3.76 -14.66
C GLY A 13 20.20 5.05 -13.92
N SER A 14 20.89 6.14 -14.28
CA SER A 14 20.64 7.55 -13.93
C SER A 14 19.85 7.86 -12.64
N GLY A 15 20.55 8.21 -11.55
CA GLY A 15 19.95 8.74 -10.31
C GLY A 15 19.95 7.75 -9.14
N ALA A 16 20.27 8.22 -7.93
CA ALA A 16 20.13 7.43 -6.72
C ALA A 16 18.69 7.55 -6.21
N TYR A 17 17.99 6.43 -6.09
CA TYR A 17 16.63 6.41 -5.58
C TYR A 17 16.59 6.21 -4.06
N THR A 18 15.64 6.87 -3.40
CA THR A 18 15.34 6.70 -1.98
C THR A 18 13.85 6.42 -1.80
N VAL A 19 13.51 5.38 -1.04
CA VAL A 19 12.12 5.08 -0.67
C VAL A 19 11.92 5.45 0.79
N ARG A 20 10.88 6.22 1.08
CA ARG A 20 10.38 6.50 2.43
C ARG A 20 9.05 5.79 2.63
N LEU A 21 8.89 5.18 3.80
CA LEU A 21 7.75 4.37 4.17
C LEU A 21 7.09 4.94 5.41
N TYR A 22 5.77 5.01 5.38
CA TYR A 22 4.94 5.53 6.45
C TYR A 22 3.78 4.58 6.71
N ASP A 23 3.42 4.38 7.97
CA ASP A 23 2.31 3.50 8.35
C ASP A 23 0.99 4.31 8.40
N GLN A 24 1.09 5.62 8.60
CA GLN A 24 -0.05 6.54 8.57
C GLN A 24 0.19 7.68 7.58
N ILE A 25 -0.81 8.03 6.80
CA ILE A 25 -0.69 9.12 5.82
C ILE A 25 -0.48 10.48 6.51
N GLU A 26 -0.90 10.62 7.78
CA GLU A 26 -0.64 11.81 8.59
C GLU A 26 0.85 12.05 8.91
N GLU A 27 1.70 11.02 8.79
CA GLU A 27 3.15 11.17 8.92
C GLU A 27 3.78 11.84 7.69
N VAL A 28 3.02 11.96 6.60
CA VAL A 28 3.45 12.55 5.33
C VAL A 28 2.98 14.00 5.22
N ASP A 29 3.86 14.88 4.75
CA ASP A 29 3.49 16.24 4.38
C ASP A 29 2.49 16.25 3.21
N ALA A 30 1.31 16.82 3.44
CA ALA A 30 0.23 16.80 2.46
C ALA A 30 0.56 17.56 1.18
N ALA A 31 1.28 18.69 1.29
CA ALA A 31 1.65 19.49 0.12
C ALA A 31 2.71 18.79 -0.74
N GLU A 32 3.67 18.11 -0.10
CA GLU A 32 4.67 17.30 -0.78
C GLU A 32 4.02 16.11 -1.50
N TRP A 33 3.14 15.37 -0.83
CA TRP A 33 2.39 14.26 -1.43
C TRP A 33 1.56 14.72 -2.63
N ASP A 34 0.76 15.78 -2.45
CA ASP A 34 -0.13 16.30 -3.48
C ASP A 34 0.63 16.98 -4.64
N SER A 35 1.95 17.26 -4.50
CA SER A 35 2.78 17.93 -5.51
C SER A 35 2.94 17.19 -6.86
N ILE A 36 2.57 15.90 -6.90
CA ILE A 36 2.58 15.07 -8.12
C ILE A 36 1.21 14.57 -8.53
N ILE A 37 0.17 14.95 -7.79
CA ILE A 37 -1.18 14.47 -8.00
C ILE A 37 -1.89 15.41 -8.97
N SER A 38 -2.51 14.85 -10.01
CA SER A 38 -3.37 15.64 -10.89
C SER A 38 -4.51 16.26 -10.07
N PRO A 39 -4.89 17.53 -10.30
CA PRO A 39 -6.05 18.15 -9.66
C PRO A 39 -7.35 17.35 -9.83
N ASP A 40 -7.47 16.59 -10.92
CA ASP A 40 -8.65 15.76 -11.22
C ASP A 40 -8.60 14.38 -10.52
N ASP A 41 -7.46 14.00 -9.92
CA ASP A 41 -7.27 12.70 -9.29
C ASP A 41 -7.50 12.76 -7.77
N LEU A 42 -8.75 13.00 -7.40
CA LEU A 42 -9.15 13.15 -6.00
C LEU A 42 -8.79 11.93 -5.14
N GLN A 43 -8.83 10.71 -5.71
CA GLN A 43 -8.59 9.46 -4.98
C GLN A 43 -7.13 9.29 -4.55
N ALA A 44 -6.19 9.92 -5.25
CA ALA A 44 -4.78 9.87 -4.90
C ALA A 44 -4.35 11.01 -3.97
N THR A 45 -5.23 11.98 -3.68
CA THR A 45 -4.89 13.09 -2.78
C THR A 45 -4.72 12.63 -1.35
N HIS A 46 -3.83 13.32 -0.62
CA HIS A 46 -3.56 13.07 0.80
C HIS A 46 -4.84 13.04 1.62
N ARG A 47 -5.72 14.05 1.44
CA ARG A 47 -6.99 14.16 2.17
C ARG A 47 -7.94 12.98 1.96
N PHE A 48 -7.98 12.41 0.75
CA PHE A 48 -8.85 11.27 0.47
C PHE A 48 -8.32 10.03 1.17
N ILE A 49 -7.02 9.76 1.01
CA ILE A 49 -6.34 8.64 1.67
C ILE A 49 -6.52 8.73 3.18
N LYS A 50 -6.33 9.91 3.76
CA LYS A 50 -6.58 10.20 5.17
C LYS A 50 -8.00 9.85 5.61
N THR A 51 -8.99 10.26 4.81
CA THR A 51 -10.40 9.95 5.08
C THR A 51 -10.64 8.44 5.05
N CYS A 52 -10.05 7.73 4.09
CA CYS A 52 -10.15 6.27 4.00
C CYS A 52 -9.50 5.56 5.18
N GLN A 53 -8.33 6.03 5.63
CA GLN A 53 -7.61 5.46 6.78
C GLN A 53 -8.36 5.71 8.09
N SER A 54 -8.93 6.92 8.24
CA SER A 54 -9.78 7.30 9.38
C SER A 54 -11.11 6.53 9.46
N ALA A 55 -11.52 5.85 8.38
CA ALA A 55 -12.69 4.97 8.40
C ALA A 55 -12.43 3.64 9.12
N GLU A 56 -11.17 3.35 9.49
CA GLU A 56 -10.75 2.19 10.31
C GLU A 56 -11.34 0.86 9.81
N VAL A 57 -11.20 0.61 8.50
CA VAL A 57 -11.66 -0.66 7.90
C VAL A 57 -10.99 -1.83 8.64
N GLU A 58 -11.81 -2.73 9.19
CA GLU A 58 -11.33 -3.83 10.01
C GLU A 58 -10.28 -4.69 9.29
N ASN A 59 -9.23 -5.07 10.03
CA ASN A 59 -8.17 -5.97 9.56
C ASN A 59 -7.35 -5.45 8.36
N VAL A 60 -7.27 -4.13 8.19
CA VAL A 60 -6.42 -3.48 7.19
C VAL A 60 -5.23 -2.81 7.87
N LEU A 61 -4.02 -3.10 7.37
CA LEU A 61 -2.84 -2.28 7.63
C LEU A 61 -2.53 -1.47 6.38
N TYR A 62 -2.12 -0.21 6.56
CA TYR A 62 -1.76 0.68 5.47
C TYR A 62 -0.25 0.87 5.43
N ARG A 63 0.27 1.14 4.24
CA ARG A 63 1.65 1.58 4.05
C ARG A 63 1.72 2.56 2.89
N HIS A 64 2.27 3.73 3.14
CA HIS A 64 2.41 4.79 2.16
C HIS A 64 3.89 4.94 1.77
N LEU A 65 4.14 5.07 0.47
CA LEU A 65 5.46 5.16 -0.12
C LEU A 65 5.63 6.53 -0.73
N MET A 66 6.80 7.11 -0.50
CA MET A 66 7.31 8.25 -1.27
C MET A 66 8.66 7.85 -1.84
N ILE A 67 8.79 7.94 -3.15
CA ILE A 67 9.97 7.53 -3.89
C ILE A 67 10.61 8.77 -4.49
N TYR A 68 11.89 8.95 -4.20
CA TYR A 68 12.68 10.11 -4.61
C TYR A 68 13.80 9.68 -5.55
N GLU A 69 14.09 10.52 -6.53
CA GLU A 69 15.32 10.48 -7.34
C GLU A 69 16.18 11.68 -6.93
N GLY A 70 17.24 11.44 -6.16
CA GLY A 70 17.90 12.53 -5.40
C GLY A 70 16.93 13.17 -4.41
N ASP A 71 16.75 14.49 -4.47
CA ASP A 71 15.79 15.23 -3.64
C ASP A 71 14.41 15.40 -4.29
N ARG A 72 14.23 14.91 -5.52
CA ARG A 72 12.99 15.08 -6.28
C ARG A 72 12.04 13.92 -5.99
N LEU A 73 10.87 14.21 -5.43
CA LEU A 73 9.79 13.21 -5.32
C LEU A 73 9.34 12.78 -6.73
N VAL A 74 9.50 11.51 -7.08
CA VAL A 74 9.16 10.97 -8.42
C VAL A 74 7.97 10.03 -8.41
N SER A 75 7.58 9.48 -7.25
CA SER A 75 6.36 8.67 -7.14
C SER A 75 5.82 8.63 -5.72
N VAL A 76 4.50 8.47 -5.60
CA VAL A 76 3.83 8.09 -4.38
C VAL A 76 2.99 6.84 -4.60
N ALA A 77 2.86 6.01 -3.57
CA ALA A 77 1.96 4.87 -3.61
C ALA A 77 1.31 4.60 -2.25
N SER A 78 0.08 4.12 -2.25
CA SER A 78 -0.57 3.58 -1.06
C SER A 78 -0.81 2.09 -1.22
N LEU A 79 -0.38 1.32 -0.23
CA LEU A 79 -0.58 -0.13 -0.12
C LEU A 79 -1.51 -0.43 1.04
N SER A 80 -2.26 -1.53 0.93
CA SER A 80 -3.03 -2.09 2.04
C SER A 80 -2.78 -3.58 2.17
N LEU A 81 -2.57 -4.04 3.41
CA LEU A 81 -2.48 -5.44 3.76
C LEU A 81 -3.79 -5.85 4.46
N ILE A 82 -4.55 -6.72 3.80
CA ILE A 82 -5.87 -7.17 4.29
C ILE A 82 -5.77 -8.64 4.64
N LYS A 83 -6.31 -9.04 5.80
CA LYS A 83 -6.47 -10.46 6.14
C LYS A 83 -7.78 -10.98 5.58
N VAL A 84 -7.73 -11.69 4.46
CA VAL A 84 -8.92 -12.24 3.79
C VAL A 84 -9.25 -13.62 4.36
N SER A 85 -10.51 -13.81 4.67
CA SER A 85 -11.08 -15.07 5.13
C SER A 85 -11.58 -15.86 3.92
N LEU A 86 -10.90 -16.95 3.52
CA LEU A 86 -11.27 -17.72 2.32
C LEU A 86 -12.61 -18.45 2.45
N ASP A 87 -13.15 -18.52 3.66
CA ASP A 87 -14.46 -19.08 3.99
C ASP A 87 -15.59 -18.04 3.94
N LEU A 88 -15.34 -16.82 3.45
CA LEU A 88 -16.33 -15.73 3.39
C LEU A 88 -17.64 -16.17 2.70
N LEU A 89 -17.53 -16.99 1.65
CA LEU A 89 -18.66 -17.48 0.87
C LEU A 89 -19.14 -18.88 1.31
N SER A 90 -18.54 -19.44 2.37
CA SER A 90 -18.93 -20.76 2.87
C SER A 90 -20.22 -20.72 3.67
N SER A 91 -21.03 -21.77 3.55
CA SER A 91 -22.30 -21.91 4.26
C SER A 91 -22.50 -23.34 4.77
N GLY A 92 -23.52 -23.53 5.62
CA GLY A 92 -23.93 -24.84 6.13
C GLY A 92 -22.82 -25.63 6.81
N VAL A 93 -22.70 -26.91 6.47
CA VAL A 93 -21.76 -27.86 7.07
C VAL A 93 -20.31 -27.40 6.90
N THR A 94 -19.96 -26.86 5.73
CA THR A 94 -18.61 -26.35 5.45
C THR A 94 -18.21 -25.26 6.45
N ARG A 95 -19.11 -24.33 6.75
CA ARG A 95 -18.86 -23.27 7.75
C ARG A 95 -18.67 -23.83 9.16
N ALA A 96 -19.43 -24.85 9.53
CA ALA A 96 -19.33 -25.50 10.84
C ALA A 96 -17.97 -26.21 11.02
N VAL A 97 -17.52 -26.94 10.00
CA VAL A 97 -16.20 -27.59 9.98
C VAL A 97 -15.08 -26.56 10.05
N ILE A 98 -15.18 -25.45 9.30
CA ILE A 98 -14.18 -24.37 9.34
C ILE A 98 -14.12 -23.72 10.72
N ARG A 99 -15.27 -23.51 11.39
CA ARG A 99 -15.32 -22.98 12.76
C ARG A 99 -14.63 -23.91 13.76
N LEU A 100 -14.82 -25.22 13.63
CA LEU A 100 -14.13 -26.22 14.44
C LEU A 100 -12.63 -26.23 14.15
N ALA A 101 -12.22 -26.17 12.89
CA ALA A 101 -10.80 -26.07 12.54
C ALA A 101 -10.16 -24.80 13.13
N ARG A 102 -10.91 -23.70 13.22
CA ARG A 102 -10.45 -22.44 13.82
C ARG A 102 -10.32 -22.43 15.33
N SER A 103 -11.04 -23.30 16.06
CA SER A 103 -10.81 -23.42 17.50
C SER A 103 -9.44 -24.04 17.82
N LEU A 104 -8.93 -24.87 16.90
CA LEU A 104 -7.60 -25.49 17.01
C LEU A 104 -6.51 -24.64 16.34
N ARG A 105 -6.82 -23.98 15.21
CA ARG A 105 -5.89 -23.12 14.47
C ARG A 105 -6.59 -21.80 14.08
N PRO A 106 -6.48 -20.74 14.89
CA PRO A 106 -7.20 -19.47 14.67
C PRO A 106 -7.00 -18.81 13.30
N ASN A 107 -5.87 -19.11 12.63
CA ASN A 107 -5.53 -18.58 11.30
C ASN A 107 -5.89 -19.55 10.15
N PHE A 108 -6.66 -20.61 10.40
CA PHE A 108 -7.12 -21.50 9.35
C PHE A 108 -7.97 -20.73 8.31
N LEU A 109 -7.59 -20.85 7.03
CA LEU A 109 -8.18 -20.14 5.90
C LEU A 109 -8.15 -18.60 5.99
N ARG A 110 -7.21 -18.03 6.74
CA ARG A 110 -6.92 -16.60 6.71
C ARG A 110 -5.61 -16.36 5.97
N ILE A 111 -5.68 -15.64 4.86
CA ILE A 111 -4.52 -15.30 4.05
C ILE A 111 -4.25 -13.79 4.10
N PRO A 112 -2.98 -13.37 4.28
CA PRO A 112 -2.62 -11.98 4.06
C PRO A 112 -2.64 -11.68 2.55
N LEU A 113 -3.34 -10.63 2.16
CA LEU A 113 -3.39 -10.12 0.79
C LEU A 113 -2.84 -8.69 0.79
N LEU A 114 -1.70 -8.50 0.14
CA LEU A 114 -1.11 -7.18 -0.05
C LEU A 114 -1.61 -6.60 -1.37
N LEU A 115 -2.24 -5.43 -1.31
CA LEU A 115 -2.81 -4.72 -2.43
C LEU A 115 -2.04 -3.42 -2.63
N CYS A 116 -1.73 -3.12 -3.89
CA CYS A 116 -1.27 -1.79 -4.27
C CYS A 116 -2.46 -0.84 -4.45
N GLY A 117 -3.16 -0.61 -3.34
CA GLY A 117 -4.38 0.18 -3.29
C GLY A 117 -4.92 0.36 -1.89
N LEU A 118 -5.89 1.25 -1.76
CA LEU A 118 -6.80 1.32 -0.64
C LEU A 118 -7.94 0.28 -0.81
N PRO A 119 -8.58 -0.18 0.28
CA PRO A 119 -9.75 -1.06 0.20
C PRO A 119 -10.90 -0.51 -0.66
N VAL A 120 -10.93 0.81 -0.88
CA VAL A 120 -11.94 1.55 -1.65
C VAL A 120 -11.39 2.17 -2.94
N SER A 121 -10.35 1.58 -3.55
CA SER A 121 -9.71 2.15 -4.75
C SER A 121 -10.59 2.13 -6.02
N PHE A 122 -11.77 1.50 -6.00
CA PHE A 122 -12.71 1.39 -7.13
C PHE A 122 -12.08 1.01 -8.48
N GLY A 123 -11.03 0.16 -8.47
CA GLY A 123 -10.31 -0.26 -9.68
C GLY A 123 -9.30 0.76 -10.24
N ASN A 124 -9.11 1.89 -9.55
CA ASN A 124 -8.10 2.87 -9.91
C ASN A 124 -6.73 2.49 -9.34
N SER A 125 -5.66 2.84 -10.06
CA SER A 125 -4.30 2.70 -9.54
C SER A 125 -4.15 3.54 -8.27
N CYS A 126 -3.35 3.09 -7.32
CA CYS A 126 -2.90 3.91 -6.18
C CYS A 126 -1.40 4.24 -6.25
N ILE A 127 -0.79 4.08 -7.42
CA ILE A 127 0.58 4.55 -7.71
C ILE A 127 0.48 5.78 -8.60
N ARG A 128 1.19 6.84 -8.26
CA ARG A 128 1.35 8.02 -9.12
C ARG A 128 2.82 8.23 -9.43
N PHE A 129 3.08 8.60 -10.68
CA PHE A 129 4.41 8.87 -11.19
C PHE A 129 4.47 10.35 -11.56
N ARG A 130 5.58 11.00 -11.24
CA ARG A 130 5.87 12.31 -11.81
C ARG A 130 6.16 12.14 -13.31
N GLU A 131 5.78 13.14 -14.10
CA GLU A 131 6.13 13.20 -15.51
C GLU A 131 7.65 13.05 -15.73
N GLY A 132 8.01 12.16 -16.66
CA GLY A 132 9.40 11.83 -17.00
C GLY A 132 10.10 10.86 -16.05
N ALA A 133 9.43 10.35 -15.01
CA ALA A 133 10.01 9.34 -14.13
C ALA A 133 10.08 7.95 -14.80
N ASP A 134 11.12 7.17 -14.48
CA ASP A 134 11.24 5.77 -14.93
C ASP A 134 10.25 4.88 -14.17
N SER A 135 9.08 4.65 -14.78
CA SER A 135 8.02 3.86 -14.17
C SER A 135 8.42 2.41 -13.93
N ASN A 136 9.28 1.81 -14.76
CA ASN A 136 9.70 0.42 -14.60
C ASN A 136 10.58 0.27 -13.36
N GLN A 137 11.57 1.15 -13.21
CA GLN A 137 12.44 1.16 -12.04
C GLN A 137 11.67 1.43 -10.75
N ILE A 138 10.68 2.33 -10.80
CA ILE A 138 9.80 2.61 -9.67
C ILE A 138 8.96 1.38 -9.29
N LEU A 139 8.40 0.67 -10.25
CA LEU A 139 7.64 -0.56 -10.01
C LEU A 139 8.51 -1.69 -9.44
N GLU A 140 9.76 -1.82 -9.88
CA GLU A 140 10.73 -2.75 -9.28
C GLU A 140 10.99 -2.42 -7.80
N MET A 141 11.10 -1.14 -7.44
CA MET A 141 11.26 -0.73 -6.04
C MET A 141 10.01 -1.02 -5.20
N ILE A 142 8.81 -0.72 -5.73
CA ILE A 142 7.55 -0.99 -5.03
C ILE A 142 7.38 -2.50 -4.79
N THR A 143 7.61 -3.33 -5.82
CA THR A 143 7.53 -4.79 -5.68
C THR A 143 8.59 -5.35 -4.72
N GLY A 144 9.78 -4.73 -4.66
CA GLY A 144 10.80 -5.07 -3.65
C GLY A 144 10.33 -4.83 -2.22
N VAL A 145 9.58 -3.75 -1.97
CA VAL A 145 8.97 -3.48 -0.64
C VAL A 145 7.84 -4.45 -0.31
N MET A 146 7.13 -4.95 -1.34
CA MET A 146 6.02 -5.92 -1.17
C MET A 146 6.48 -7.33 -0.80
N ASN A 147 7.75 -7.69 -1.04
CA ASN A 147 8.33 -9.00 -0.75
C ASN A 147 8.96 -9.10 0.66
N LEU A 148 8.74 -8.11 1.53
CA LEU A 148 9.20 -8.05 2.93
C LEU A 148 8.05 -8.39 3.90
#